data_AF-Q2KKZ7-F1
#
_entry.id   AF-Q2KKZ7-F1
#
_cell.length_a   1.000
_cell.length_b   1.000
_cell.length_c   1.000
_cell.angle_alpha   90.00
_cell.angle_beta   90.00
_cell.angle_gamma   90.00
#
_symmetry.space_group_name_H-M   'P 1'
#
loop_
_entity.id
_entity.type
_entity.pdbx_description
1 polymer ?
#
loop_
_entity_poly.entity_id
_entity_poly.type
_entity_poly.pdbx_seq_one_letter_code
_entity_poly.pdbx_strand_id
1 'polypeptide(L)'
;YRALRLDVGNFSWGSECCTRKTRIIDVVYNASNNELVRTKTLVKNCIVLVDSLPYRQWYEAHFATPLGRKKGAKLTPEEEEVLNKKRSKRTQKK
;
A
#
# COMPACT_ATOMS: atom_id res chain seq x y z
N TYR A 1 -21.06 7.84 -14.32
CA TYR A 1 -19.70 8.03 -14.87
C TYR A 1 -19.20 6.71 -15.46
N ARG A 2 -18.56 6.71 -16.64
CA ARG A 2 -17.96 5.51 -17.27
C ARG A 2 -16.45 5.68 -17.32
N ALA A 3 -15.72 4.86 -16.59
CA ALA A 3 -14.26 4.86 -16.61
C ALA A 3 -13.74 4.04 -17.81
N LEU A 4 -12.90 4.65 -18.64
CA LEU A 4 -12.30 3.99 -19.81
C LEU A 4 -10.85 3.55 -19.56
N ARG A 5 -10.11 4.33 -18.76
CA ARG A 5 -8.76 4.03 -18.27
C ARG A 5 -8.65 4.52 -16.84
N LEU A 6 -8.17 3.67 -15.94
CA LEU A 6 -7.95 3.96 -14.53
C LEU A 6 -6.69 3.26 -14.07
N ASP A 7 -5.85 3.97 -13.35
CA ASP A 7 -4.56 3.53 -12.83
C ASP A 7 -4.45 3.74 -11.31
N VAL A 8 -5.40 4.43 -10.69
CA VAL A 8 -5.45 4.68 -9.24
C VAL A 8 -6.80 4.31 -8.65
N GLY A 9 -6.78 3.78 -7.43
CA GLY A 9 -7.97 3.42 -6.68
C GLY A 9 -7.82 3.74 -5.19
N ASN A 10 -8.93 3.72 -4.46
CA ASN A 10 -8.92 3.87 -3.00
C ASN A 10 -9.12 2.48 -2.38
N PHE A 11 -8.07 1.93 -1.78
CA PHE A 11 -8.06 0.57 -1.24
C PHE A 11 -7.98 0.60 0.29
N SER A 12 -8.54 -0.40 0.95
CA SER A 12 -8.61 -0.49 2.40
C SER A 12 -7.81 -1.68 2.92
N TRP A 13 -6.98 -1.44 3.93
CA TRP A 13 -6.35 -2.46 4.75
C TRP A 13 -7.21 -2.69 5.99
N GLY A 14 -8.08 -3.71 5.92
CA GLY A 14 -9.16 -3.93 6.89
C GLY A 14 -8.70 -4.25 8.32
N SER A 15 -7.60 -4.97 8.51
CA SER A 15 -7.11 -5.33 9.86
C SER A 15 -6.62 -4.12 10.66
N GLU A 16 -6.16 -3.08 9.96
CA GLU A 16 -5.60 -1.86 10.55
C GLU A 16 -6.54 -0.65 10.38
N CYS A 17 -7.75 -0.85 9.83
CA CYS A 17 -8.71 0.21 9.50
C CYS A 17 -8.08 1.37 8.71
N CYS A 18 -7.13 1.09 7.81
CA CYS A 18 -6.38 2.11 7.07
C CYS A 18 -6.73 2.10 5.58
N THR A 19 -7.23 3.24 5.08
CA THR A 19 -7.60 3.41 3.67
C THR A 19 -6.65 4.40 3.00
N ARG A 20 -6.14 4.05 1.82
CA ARG A 20 -5.21 4.89 1.05
C ARG A 20 -5.50 4.83 -0.43
N LYS A 21 -5.30 5.96 -1.10
CA LYS A 21 -5.23 6.02 -2.56
C LYS A 21 -3.92 5.41 -3.00
N THR A 22 -3.98 4.34 -3.78
CA THR A 22 -2.80 3.65 -4.31
C THR A 22 -2.96 3.41 -5.80
N ARG A 23 -1.83 3.21 -6.48
CA ARG A 23 -1.79 2.89 -7.90
C ARG A 23 -2.06 1.40 -8.10
N ILE A 24 -2.87 1.08 -9.09
CA ILE A 24 -3.11 -0.27 -9.59
C ILE A 24 -1.95 -0.62 -10.50
N ILE A 25 -1.27 -1.72 -10.21
CA ILE A 25 -0.11 -2.18 -10.97
C ILE A 25 -0.57 -3.17 -12.04
N ASP A 26 -1.32 -4.19 -11.63
CA ASP A 26 -1.69 -5.27 -12.53
C ASP A 26 -3.01 -5.95 -12.15
N VAL A 27 -3.68 -6.57 -13.12
CA VAL A 27 -4.78 -7.51 -12.91
C VAL A 27 -4.21 -8.93 -12.98
N VAL A 28 -4.33 -9.69 -11.89
CA VAL A 28 -3.72 -11.02 -11.77
C VAL A 28 -4.73 -12.15 -11.86
N TYR A 29 -5.99 -11.91 -11.49
CA TYR A 29 -7.01 -12.94 -11.55
C TYR A 29 -8.41 -12.35 -11.71
N ASN A 30 -9.26 -13.09 -12.42
CA ASN A 30 -10.66 -12.80 -12.59
C ASN A 30 -11.45 -14.11 -12.51
N ALA A 31 -12.49 -14.15 -11.66
CA ALA A 31 -13.27 -15.37 -11.42
C ALA A 31 -14.18 -15.75 -12.60
N SER A 32 -14.52 -14.80 -13.48
CA SER A 32 -15.53 -15.00 -14.51
C SER A 32 -14.95 -15.25 -15.89
N ASN A 33 -13.81 -14.63 -16.24
CA ASN A 33 -13.21 -14.78 -17.55
C ASN A 33 -11.70 -14.49 -17.53
N ASN A 34 -10.89 -15.46 -17.98
CA ASN A 34 -9.44 -15.35 -18.07
C ASN A 34 -8.96 -14.32 -19.10
N GLU A 35 -9.75 -14.05 -20.15
CA GLU A 35 -9.39 -13.02 -21.14
C GLU A 35 -9.27 -11.63 -20.50
N LEU A 36 -10.05 -11.35 -19.44
CA LEU A 36 -9.99 -10.07 -18.73
C LEU A 36 -8.68 -9.90 -17.95
N VAL A 37 -8.02 -11.01 -17.57
CA VAL A 37 -6.68 -10.99 -16.98
C VAL A 37 -5.63 -10.69 -18.06
N ARG A 38 -5.79 -11.26 -19.26
CA ARG A 38 -4.88 -11.02 -20.39
C ARG A 38 -4.94 -9.57 -20.89
N THR A 39 -6.13 -8.99 -20.93
CA THR A 39 -6.35 -7.60 -21.41
C THR A 39 -6.28 -6.54 -20.31
N LYS A 40 -5.97 -6.94 -19.06
CA LYS A 40 -5.86 -6.03 -17.91
C LYS A 40 -7.11 -5.18 -17.68
N THR A 41 -8.27 -5.80 -17.86
CA THR A 41 -9.57 -5.12 -17.75
C THR A 41 -10.04 -5.09 -16.30
N LEU A 42 -10.30 -3.89 -15.77
CA LEU A 42 -10.80 -3.69 -14.42
C LEU A 42 -12.32 -3.94 -14.35
N VAL A 43 -12.71 -4.92 -13.54
CA VAL A 43 -14.12 -5.23 -13.23
C VAL A 43 -14.29 -5.46 -11.73
N LYS A 44 -15.54 -5.50 -11.25
CA LYS A 44 -15.83 -5.78 -9.85
C LYS A 44 -15.27 -7.16 -9.46
N ASN A 45 -14.65 -7.23 -8.28
CA ASN A 45 -14.13 -8.46 -7.68
C ASN A 45 -12.96 -9.13 -8.44
N CYS A 46 -12.31 -8.43 -9.37
CA CYS A 46 -11.01 -8.89 -9.88
C CYS A 46 -9.94 -8.76 -8.78
N ILE A 47 -8.95 -9.66 -8.79
CA ILE A 47 -7.79 -9.59 -7.90
C ILE A 47 -6.72 -8.79 -8.64
N VAL A 48 -6.24 -7.73 -7.99
CA VAL A 48 -5.27 -6.79 -8.53
C VAL A 48 -4.05 -6.70 -7.62
N LEU A 49 -2.89 -6.43 -8.21
CA LEU A 49 -1.70 -6.00 -7.49
C LEU A 49 -1.73 -4.48 -7.36
N VAL A 50 -1.53 -3.98 -6.14
CA VAL A 50 -1.52 -2.55 -5.82
C VAL A 50 -0.17 -2.15 -5.21
N ASP A 51 0.17 -0.87 -5.36
CA ASP A 51 1.35 -0.31 -4.74
C ASP A 51 1.24 -0.31 -3.20
N SER A 52 2.24 -0.88 -2.53
CA SER A 52 2.28 -0.99 -1.08
C SER A 52 2.88 0.24 -0.38
N LEU A 53 3.53 1.15 -1.11
CA LEU A 53 4.27 2.26 -0.52
C LEU A 53 3.42 3.14 0.43
N PRO A 54 2.18 3.55 0.06
CA PRO A 54 1.37 4.40 0.94
C PRO A 54 0.98 3.73 2.26
N TYR A 55 0.83 2.40 2.28
CA TYR A 55 0.55 1.64 3.50
C TYR A 55 1.80 1.46 4.35
N ARG A 56 2.95 1.17 3.72
CA ARG A 56 4.23 1.02 4.42
C ARG A 56 4.62 2.32 5.12
N GLN A 57 4.52 3.46 4.45
CA GLN A 57 4.79 4.78 5.05
C GLN A 57 3.87 5.06 6.24
N TRP A 58 2.59 4.73 6.11
CA TRP A 58 1.64 4.87 7.23
C TRP A 58 2.00 3.95 8.40
N TYR A 59 2.33 2.68 8.12
CA TYR A 59 2.68 1.70 9.14
C TYR A 59 3.95 2.11 9.90
N GLU A 60 5.00 2.52 9.19
CA GLU A 60 6.25 3.01 9.78
C GLU A 60 6.01 4.28 10.61
N ALA A 61 5.13 5.18 10.17
CA ALA A 61 4.78 6.37 10.95
C ALA A 61 3.91 6.06 12.19
N HIS A 62 3.02 5.05 12.09
CA HIS A 62 2.08 4.71 13.15
C HIS A 62 2.72 3.86 14.25
N PHE A 63 3.45 2.82 13.86
CA PHE A 63 4.07 1.85 14.77
C PHE A 63 5.57 2.05 14.96
N ALA A 64 6.19 3.00 14.24
CA ALA A 64 7.63 3.28 14.35
C ALA A 64 8.53 2.07 14.10
N THR A 65 8.02 1.11 13.35
CA THR A 65 8.67 -0.18 13.09
C THR A 65 8.91 -0.30 11.59
N PRO A 66 10.14 -0.59 11.14
CA PRO A 66 10.43 -0.78 9.73
C PRO A 66 9.71 -2.03 9.18
N LEU A 67 9.09 -1.91 8.00
CA LEU A 67 8.33 -3.01 7.39
C LEU A 67 8.78 -3.27 5.94
N GLY A 68 8.93 -4.54 5.56
CA GLY A 68 9.12 -4.93 4.16
C GLY A 68 10.46 -4.52 3.53
N ARG A 69 11.49 -4.25 4.34
CA ARG A 69 12.82 -3.84 3.86
C ARG A 69 13.74 -5.03 3.63
N LYS A 70 14.53 -4.98 2.56
CA LYS A 70 15.56 -5.97 2.29
C LYS A 70 16.65 -5.91 3.37
N LYS A 71 17.01 -7.06 3.94
CA LYS A 71 18.07 -7.14 4.95
C LYS A 71 19.38 -6.54 4.42
N GLY A 72 19.98 -5.62 5.17
CA GLY A 72 21.24 -4.96 4.82
C GLY A 72 21.11 -3.75 3.87
N ALA A 73 19.91 -3.41 3.39
CA ALA A 73 19.70 -2.16 2.66
C ALA A 73 19.64 -0.98 3.65
N LYS A 74 20.38 0.09 3.35
CA LYS A 74 20.29 1.34 4.11
C LYS A 74 18.96 2.03 3.82
N LEU A 75 18.38 2.63 4.85
CA LEU A 75 17.20 3.47 4.73
C LEU A 75 17.57 4.79 4.04
N THR A 76 16.60 5.43 3.38
CA THR A 76 16.79 6.82 2.98
C THR A 76 16.75 7.73 4.21
N PRO A 77 17.36 8.93 4.16
CA PRO A 77 17.37 9.86 5.29
C PRO A 77 15.96 10.20 5.79
N GLU A 78 15.01 10.37 4.87
CA GLU A 78 13.59 10.69 5.17
C GLU A 78 12.93 9.58 5.99
N GLU A 79 13.21 8.33 5.66
CA GLU A 79 12.64 7.18 6.34
C GLU A 79 13.27 6.94 7.71
N GLU A 80 14.59 7.17 7.83
CA GLU A 80 15.30 7.18 9.10
C GLU A 80 14.76 8.26 10.03
N GLU A 81 14.46 9.45 9.53
CA GLU A 81 13.90 10.54 10.31
C GLU A 81 12.52 10.20 10.87
N VAL A 82 11.65 9.57 10.07
CA VAL A 82 10.30 9.16 10.51
C VAL A 82 10.38 8.12 11.63
N LEU A 83 11.27 7.12 11.49
CA LEU A 83 11.43 6.05 12.46
C LEU A 83 12.12 6.52 13.75
N ASN A 84 13.20 7.28 13.63
CA ASN A 84 14.03 7.73 14.75
C ASN A 84 13.63 9.09 15.31
N LYS A 85 12.45 9.60 14.93
CA LYS A 85 11.94 10.88 15.42
C LYS A 85 11.98 10.92 16.94
N LYS A 86 12.61 11.96 17.51
CA LYS A 86 12.58 12.21 18.95
C LYS A 86 11.13 12.42 19.39
N ARG A 87 10.65 11.56 20.29
CA ARG A 87 9.30 11.60 20.83
C ARG A 87 9.35 11.82 22.34
N SER A 88 8.31 12.45 22.87
CA SER A 88 8.18 12.63 24.32
C SER A 88 8.06 11.26 25.02
N LYS A 89 8.43 11.18 26.31
CA LYS A 89 8.30 9.95 27.11
C LYS A 89 6.86 9.39 27.11
N ARG A 90 5.85 10.28 27.10
CA ARG A 90 4.43 9.90 27.04
C ARG A 90 4.07 9.25 25.71
N THR A 91 4.62 9.76 24.61
CA THR A 91 4.37 9.23 23.26
C THR A 91 5.13 7.93 23.02
N GLN A 92 6.32 7.76 23.60
CA GLN A 92 7.08 6.49 23.50
C GLN A 92 6.45 5.34 24.30
N LYS A 93 5.69 5.64 25.35
CA LYS A 93 4.96 4.64 26.14
C LYS A 93 3.67 4.15 25.45
N LYS A 94 3.14 4.94 24.52
CA LYS A 94 1.94 4.61 23.74
C LYS A 94 2.33 3.64 22.63
#